data_AF-A0A940X6J6-F1
#
_entry.id   AF-A0A940X6J6-F1
#
_cell.length_a   1.000
_cell.length_b   1.000
_cell.length_c   1.000
_cell.angle_alpha   90.00
_cell.angle_beta   90.00
_cell.angle_gamma   90.00
#
_symmetry.space_group_name_H-M   'P 1'
#
loop_
_entity.id
_entity.type
_entity.pdbx_description
1 polymer ?
#
loop_
_entity_poly.entity_id
_entity_poly.type
_entity_poly.pdbx_seq_one_letter_code
_entity_poly.pdbx_strand_id
1 'polypeptide(L)'
;MNRLHAIAFLATLSLCACHKASAPAADPNAPAAPQTAIGKIAAKGIAEARKELQTKNLTLNGDGGININGRRYGGRNDPSLPKAEITPQGDLLIDGKAVAITPEQRKQLLDYRSNLLGVAEAGMTVGLKGADLAGKALTESLGSILSGDTDEFEKKMEAEGKKLEADAMQICAHLGPMLVAQDKLAASLPEFKPYATMTQEDVDDCGKDHKGAAAFSDEDRAKLQQEVRDGVRDAVRGGAQAATEPKDTTP
;
A
#
# COMPACT_ATOMS: atom_id res chain seq x y z
N MET A 1 -65.56 48.15 36.06
CA MET A 1 -66.50 47.77 34.98
C MET A 1 -65.79 46.85 34.01
N ASN A 2 -66.03 45.56 34.15
CA ASN A 2 -66.24 44.51 33.15
C ASN A 2 -65.89 44.73 31.65
N ARG A 3 -65.21 43.70 31.07
CA ARG A 3 -65.29 43.12 29.68
C ARG A 3 -64.37 43.72 28.59
N LEU A 4 -63.83 43.02 27.58
CA LEU A 4 -63.64 41.61 27.17
C LEU A 4 -62.66 41.63 25.95
N HIS A 5 -61.67 40.72 25.89
CA HIS A 5 -61.11 39.96 24.75
C HIS A 5 -60.80 40.61 23.38
N ALA A 6 -59.56 40.43 22.90
CA ALA A 6 -59.28 40.00 21.52
C ALA A 6 -57.88 39.34 21.41
N ILE A 7 -57.84 38.30 20.60
CA ILE A 7 -56.80 37.28 20.41
C ILE A 7 -55.67 37.78 19.50
N ALA A 8 -54.41 37.43 19.80
CA ALA A 8 -53.37 37.27 18.78
C ALA A 8 -52.39 36.17 19.20
N PHE A 9 -52.61 35.00 18.62
CA PHE A 9 -51.73 33.82 18.63
C PHE A 9 -50.50 34.12 17.76
N LEU A 10 -49.29 34.08 18.32
CA LEU A 10 -48.06 33.83 17.55
C LEU A 10 -47.22 32.79 18.30
N ALA A 11 -47.45 31.53 17.93
CA ALA A 11 -46.64 30.40 18.37
C ALA A 11 -45.30 30.41 17.61
N THR A 12 -44.23 30.82 18.26
CA THR A 12 -42.86 30.60 17.80
C THR A 12 -42.48 29.13 18.05
N LEU A 13 -42.73 28.28 17.06
CA LEU A 13 -42.09 26.97 16.97
C LEU A 13 -40.62 27.17 16.58
N SER A 14 -39.73 27.20 17.57
CA SER A 14 -38.30 26.96 17.33
C SER A 14 -38.15 25.52 16.87
N LEU A 15 -37.85 25.34 15.58
CA LEU A 15 -37.37 24.09 15.02
C LEU A 15 -36.10 23.66 15.77
N CYS A 16 -36.21 22.62 16.61
CA CYS A 16 -35.08 21.76 16.96
C CYS A 16 -34.66 21.01 15.69
N ALA A 17 -33.87 21.68 14.84
CA ALA A 17 -33.16 21.03 13.76
C ALA A 17 -32.13 20.08 14.36
N CYS A 18 -32.22 18.80 13.98
CA CYS A 18 -31.25 17.76 14.27
C CYS A 18 -29.83 18.27 14.01
N HIS A 19 -29.05 18.41 15.08
CA HIS A 19 -27.62 18.66 15.03
C HIS A 19 -26.93 17.37 14.54
N LYS A 20 -26.98 17.14 13.22
CA LYS A 20 -26.14 16.13 12.58
C LYS A 20 -24.76 16.76 12.54
N ALA A 21 -23.88 16.29 13.43
CA ALA A 21 -22.47 16.65 13.45
C ALA A 21 -21.96 16.68 12.01
N SER A 22 -21.42 17.82 11.59
CA SER A 22 -20.73 17.95 10.32
C SER A 22 -19.75 16.79 10.24
N ALA A 23 -19.95 15.90 9.26
CA ALA A 23 -18.93 14.93 8.91
C ALA A 23 -17.63 15.72 8.72
N PRO A 24 -16.48 15.24 9.22
CA PRO A 24 -15.21 15.90 8.94
C PRO A 24 -15.12 16.10 7.43
N ALA A 25 -14.78 17.33 7.02
CA ALA A 25 -14.61 17.67 5.62
C ALA A 25 -13.72 16.59 4.99
N ALA A 26 -14.22 15.91 3.96
CA ALA A 26 -13.45 14.92 3.24
C ALA A 26 -12.14 15.61 2.79
N ASP A 27 -11.01 15.05 3.19
CA ASP A 27 -9.71 15.52 2.75
C ASP A 27 -9.70 15.42 1.21
N PRO A 28 -9.56 16.54 0.47
CA PRO A 28 -9.54 16.52 -0.98
C PRO A 28 -8.34 15.74 -1.55
N ASN A 29 -7.37 15.38 -0.71
CA ASN A 29 -6.22 14.56 -1.04
C ASN A 29 -6.33 13.10 -0.54
N ALA A 30 -7.45 12.72 0.08
CA ALA A 30 -7.66 11.32 0.45
C ALA A 30 -7.72 10.46 -0.82
N PRO A 31 -6.97 9.33 -0.90
CA PRO A 31 -7.06 8.42 -2.03
C PRO A 31 -8.52 7.97 -2.22
N ALA A 32 -9.01 8.05 -3.47
CA ALA A 32 -10.35 7.61 -3.80
C ALA A 32 -10.55 6.14 -3.38
N ALA A 33 -11.70 5.83 -2.77
CA ALA A 33 -12.00 4.48 -2.32
C ALA A 33 -12.05 3.49 -3.51
N PRO A 34 -11.58 2.24 -3.33
CA PRO A 34 -11.60 1.24 -4.40
C PRO A 34 -13.04 0.93 -4.81
N GLN A 35 -13.27 0.83 -6.12
CA GLN A 35 -14.60 0.66 -6.69
C GLN A 35 -14.90 -0.82 -6.97
N THR A 36 -13.87 -1.61 -7.27
CA THR A 36 -13.98 -3.01 -7.68
C THR A 36 -13.84 -3.99 -6.51
N ALA A 37 -14.30 -5.23 -6.70
CA ALA A 37 -14.12 -6.29 -5.71
C ALA A 37 -12.63 -6.59 -5.44
N ILE A 38 -11.82 -6.64 -6.51
CA ILE A 38 -10.36 -6.83 -6.41
C ILE A 38 -9.72 -5.67 -5.67
N GLY A 39 -10.06 -4.42 -6.02
CA GLY A 39 -9.58 -3.23 -5.32
C GLY A 39 -9.93 -3.23 -3.83
N LYS A 40 -11.14 -3.69 -3.45
CA LYS A 40 -11.54 -3.81 -2.04
C LYS A 40 -10.74 -4.88 -1.29
N ILE A 41 -10.41 -6.00 -1.93
CA ILE A 41 -9.54 -7.03 -1.34
C ILE A 41 -8.13 -6.47 -1.14
N ALA A 42 -7.58 -5.83 -2.17
CA ALA A 42 -6.28 -5.16 -2.08
C ALA A 42 -6.24 -4.12 -0.95
N ALA A 43 -7.28 -3.29 -0.81
CA ALA A 43 -7.36 -2.30 0.26
C ALA A 43 -7.36 -2.92 1.67
N LYS A 44 -7.99 -4.09 1.86
CA LYS A 44 -7.93 -4.81 3.14
C LYS A 44 -6.52 -5.31 3.44
N GLY A 45 -5.86 -5.93 2.46
CA GLY A 45 -4.47 -6.38 2.59
C GLY A 45 -3.51 -5.22 2.87
N ILE A 46 -3.70 -4.09 2.19
CA ILE A 46 -2.93 -2.85 2.43
C ILE A 46 -3.18 -2.31 3.84
N ALA A 47 -4.42 -2.31 4.34
CA ALA A 47 -4.71 -1.87 5.69
C ALA A 47 -4.02 -2.74 6.75
N GLU A 48 -3.98 -4.06 6.53
CA GLU A 48 -3.21 -4.98 7.35
C GLU A 48 -1.71 -4.70 7.25
N ALA A 49 -1.17 -4.57 6.04
CA ALA A 49 0.23 -4.23 5.81
C ALA A 49 0.65 -2.92 6.51
N ARG A 50 -0.18 -1.86 6.45
CA ARG A 50 0.05 -0.60 7.19
C ARG A 50 0.15 -0.85 8.69
N LYS A 51 -0.75 -1.66 9.25
CA LYS A 51 -0.72 -2.02 10.68
C LYS A 51 0.56 -2.77 11.02
N GLU A 52 0.97 -3.74 10.19
CA GLU A 52 2.21 -4.48 10.41
C GLU A 52 3.44 -3.56 10.32
N LEU A 53 3.50 -2.72 9.29
CA LEU A 53 4.57 -1.74 9.09
C LEU A 53 4.70 -0.74 10.24
N GLN A 54 3.61 -0.42 10.93
CA GLN A 54 3.64 0.46 12.10
C GLN A 54 4.06 -0.26 13.38
N THR A 55 3.76 -1.56 13.50
CA THR A 55 3.87 -2.30 14.76
C THR A 55 5.05 -3.26 14.83
N LYS A 56 5.56 -3.73 13.68
CA LYS A 56 6.67 -4.67 13.61
C LYS A 56 8.00 -3.95 13.35
N ASN A 57 9.09 -4.65 13.67
CA ASN A 57 10.43 -4.20 13.35
C ASN A 57 10.62 -4.14 11.82
N LEU A 58 11.33 -3.11 11.35
CA LEU A 58 11.66 -2.93 9.94
C LEU A 58 13.04 -3.52 9.69
N THR A 59 13.13 -4.55 8.85
CA THR A 59 14.41 -5.19 8.53
C THR A 59 15.19 -4.34 7.51
N LEU A 60 16.49 -4.16 7.74
CA LEU A 60 17.38 -3.31 6.94
C LEU A 60 18.14 -4.05 5.83
N ASN A 61 18.27 -5.37 5.95
CA ASN A 61 18.96 -6.24 5.00
C ASN A 61 18.10 -7.46 4.62
N GLY A 62 18.57 -8.26 3.67
CA GLY A 62 17.83 -9.40 3.14
C GLY A 62 16.75 -8.98 2.14
N ASP A 63 15.53 -9.51 2.30
CA ASP A 63 14.46 -9.33 1.33
C ASP A 63 13.80 -7.93 1.34
N GLY A 64 14.10 -7.09 2.33
CA GLY A 64 13.46 -5.79 2.58
C GLY A 64 13.85 -4.59 1.70
N GLY A 65 14.21 -4.79 0.43
CA GLY A 65 14.53 -3.71 -0.51
C GLY A 65 13.30 -3.16 -1.24
N ILE A 66 13.38 -1.92 -1.74
CA ILE A 66 12.30 -1.29 -2.52
C ILE A 66 12.53 -1.64 -3.99
N ASN A 67 11.53 -2.24 -4.65
CA ASN A 67 11.62 -2.48 -6.10
C ASN A 67 10.78 -1.44 -6.84
N ILE A 68 11.42 -0.67 -7.71
CA ILE A 68 10.75 0.30 -8.60
C ILE A 68 11.18 -0.02 -10.02
N ASN A 69 10.22 -0.35 -10.88
CA ASN A 69 10.46 -0.72 -12.29
C ASN A 69 11.50 -1.85 -12.45
N GLY A 70 11.41 -2.90 -11.63
CA GLY A 70 12.31 -4.06 -11.70
C GLY A 70 13.75 -3.79 -11.22
N ARG A 71 14.07 -2.57 -10.80
CA ARG A 71 15.32 -2.25 -10.10
C ARG A 71 15.09 -2.23 -8.59
N ARG A 72 16.03 -2.82 -7.85
CA ARG A 72 16.02 -2.85 -6.39
C ARG A 72 16.84 -1.68 -5.85
N TYR A 73 16.24 -0.90 -4.96
CA TYR A 73 16.82 0.24 -4.27
C TYR A 73 16.90 -0.08 -2.78
N GLY A 74 18.10 0.09 -2.21
CA GLY A 74 18.38 -0.28 -0.82
C GLY A 74 18.23 -1.78 -0.53
N GLY A 75 18.60 -2.17 0.70
CA GLY A 75 18.43 -3.55 1.16
C GLY A 75 19.17 -4.57 0.30
N ARG A 76 20.48 -4.37 0.08
CA ARG A 76 21.32 -5.44 -0.48
C ARG A 76 21.34 -6.61 0.49
N ASN A 77 21.06 -7.79 -0.04
CA ASN A 77 21.25 -9.02 0.68
C ASN A 77 22.75 -9.35 0.67
N ASP A 78 23.49 -8.75 1.60
CA ASP A 78 24.85 -9.15 1.89
C ASP A 78 24.80 -10.27 2.96
N PRO A 79 25.05 -11.53 2.60
CA PRO A 79 24.99 -12.64 3.54
C PRO A 79 26.06 -12.58 4.63
N SER A 80 27.07 -11.70 4.49
CA SER A 80 28.08 -11.47 5.51
C SER A 80 27.62 -10.52 6.63
N LEU A 81 26.53 -9.77 6.41
CA LEU A 81 25.99 -8.86 7.41
C LEU A 81 24.94 -9.56 8.29
N PRO A 82 25.03 -9.45 9.63
CA PRO A 82 23.98 -9.95 10.51
C PRO A 82 22.66 -9.22 10.23
N LYS A 83 21.54 -9.88 10.51
CA LYS A 83 20.21 -9.27 10.39
C LYS A 83 20.15 -8.00 11.22
N ALA A 84 19.76 -6.89 10.62
CA ALA A 84 19.53 -5.64 11.32
C ALA A 84 18.10 -5.16 11.17
N GLU A 85 17.58 -4.56 12.23
CA GLU A 85 16.20 -4.12 12.30
C GLU A 85 16.07 -2.79 13.04
N ILE A 86 15.12 -1.95 12.62
CA ILE A 86 14.71 -0.76 13.36
C ILE A 86 13.36 -1.05 14.02
N THR A 87 13.27 -0.89 15.34
CA THR A 87 12.00 -1.07 16.06
C THR A 87 11.03 0.09 15.80
N PRO A 88 9.72 -0.06 16.05
CA PRO A 88 8.78 1.07 16.00
C PRO A 88 9.14 2.22 16.95
N GLN A 89 9.89 1.94 18.02
CA GLN A 89 10.35 2.91 19.01
C GLN A 89 11.65 3.62 18.61
N GLY A 90 12.28 3.20 17.51
CA GLY A 90 13.50 3.82 16.99
C GLY A 90 14.79 3.24 17.58
N ASP A 91 14.77 2.00 18.08
CA ASP A 91 16.00 1.30 18.47
C ASP A 91 16.55 0.51 17.28
N LEU A 92 17.89 0.46 17.18
CA LEU A 92 18.59 -0.39 16.22
C LEU A 92 18.90 -1.74 16.87
N LEU A 93 18.45 -2.82 16.24
CA LEU A 93 18.79 -4.18 16.61
C LEU A 93 19.74 -4.77 15.57
N ILE A 94 20.82 -5.41 16.01
CA ILE A 94 21.73 -6.18 15.16
C ILE A 94 21.84 -7.58 15.76
N ASP A 95 21.53 -8.61 14.96
CA ASP A 95 21.43 -10.00 15.43
C ASP A 95 20.50 -10.13 16.65
N GLY A 96 19.38 -9.39 16.61
CA GLY A 96 18.40 -9.31 17.69
C GLY A 96 18.84 -8.56 18.95
N LYS A 97 20.07 -8.01 18.99
CA LYS A 97 20.61 -7.27 20.14
C LYS A 97 20.50 -5.77 19.93
N ALA A 98 20.01 -5.07 20.94
CA ALA A 98 19.92 -3.61 20.91
C ALA A 98 21.32 -2.96 20.92
N VAL A 99 21.54 -2.06 19.96
CA VAL A 99 22.72 -1.19 19.92
C VAL A 99 22.51 -0.02 20.88
N ALA A 100 23.56 0.35 21.62
CA ALA A 100 23.50 1.52 22.49
C ALA A 100 23.42 2.80 21.66
N ILE A 101 22.37 3.59 21.86
CA ILE A 101 22.11 4.82 21.10
C ILE A 101 21.77 6.00 22.01
N THR A 102 22.12 7.19 21.54
CA THR A 102 21.75 8.48 22.11
C THR A 102 20.30 8.85 21.73
N PRO A 103 19.66 9.79 22.45
CA PRO A 103 18.36 10.33 22.05
C PRO A 103 18.34 10.91 20.62
N GLU A 104 19.43 11.56 20.20
CA GLU A 104 19.59 12.13 18.87
C GLU A 104 19.64 11.04 17.79
N GLN A 105 20.38 9.95 18.04
CA GLN A 105 20.42 8.79 17.14
C GLN A 105 19.07 8.08 17.05
N ARG A 106 18.34 7.95 18.17
CA ARG A 106 16.96 7.42 18.16
C ARG A 106 16.04 8.24 17.26
N LYS A 107 16.15 9.58 17.33
CA LYS A 107 15.39 10.46 16.42
C LYS A 107 15.77 10.21 14.96
N GLN A 108 17.05 10.07 14.65
CA GLN A 108 17.52 9.78 13.29
C GLN A 108 17.03 8.42 12.77
N LEU A 109 16.97 7.39 13.63
CA LEU A 109 16.40 6.08 13.31
C LEU A 109 14.90 6.17 12.99
N LEU A 110 14.14 6.95 13.77
CA LEU A 110 12.72 7.21 13.51
C LEU A 110 12.51 8.01 12.23
N ASP A 111 13.34 9.02 11.97
CA ASP A 111 13.31 9.82 10.74
C ASP A 111 13.56 8.90 9.53
N TYR A 112 14.59 8.05 9.57
CA TYR A 112 14.90 7.11 8.50
C TYR A 112 13.78 6.08 8.29
N ARG A 113 13.27 5.50 9.39
CA ARG A 113 12.11 4.58 9.35
C ARG A 113 10.89 5.24 8.71
N SER A 114 10.59 6.48 9.07
CA SER A 114 9.45 7.23 8.51
C SER A 114 9.56 7.41 6.99
N ASN A 115 10.77 7.70 6.49
CA ASN A 115 11.01 7.79 5.04
C ASN A 115 10.77 6.44 4.33
N LEU A 116 11.24 5.33 4.89
CA LEU A 116 10.97 3.98 4.35
C LEU A 116 9.48 3.66 4.32
N LEU A 117 8.74 4.02 5.38
CA LEU A 117 7.29 3.86 5.43
C LEU A 117 6.58 4.75 4.39
N GLY A 118 7.09 5.94 4.12
CA GLY A 118 6.58 6.82 3.07
C GLY A 118 6.70 6.19 1.68
N VAL A 119 7.84 5.55 1.38
CA VAL A 119 8.01 4.80 0.11
C VAL A 119 7.03 3.63 0.03
N ALA A 120 6.91 2.84 1.11
CA ALA A 120 5.97 1.72 1.17
C ALA A 120 4.52 2.19 0.96
N GLU A 121 4.12 3.31 1.56
CA GLU A 121 2.78 3.90 1.42
C GLU A 121 2.51 4.39 -0.01
N ALA A 122 3.49 5.02 -0.65
CA ALA A 122 3.40 5.41 -2.05
C ALA A 122 3.24 4.18 -2.96
N GLY A 123 4.02 3.12 -2.72
CA GLY A 123 3.91 1.84 -3.42
C GLY A 123 2.55 1.16 -3.23
N MET A 124 2.03 1.11 -1.99
CA MET A 124 0.70 0.58 -1.69
C MET A 124 -0.42 1.37 -2.37
N THR A 125 -0.29 2.70 -2.46
CA THR A 125 -1.26 3.55 -3.15
C THR A 125 -1.33 3.25 -4.65
N VAL A 126 -0.16 3.12 -5.29
CA VAL A 126 -0.07 2.73 -6.71
C VAL A 126 -0.60 1.30 -6.91
N GLY A 127 -0.22 0.36 -6.05
CA GLY A 127 -0.72 -1.01 -6.07
C GLY A 127 -2.25 -1.10 -5.95
N LEU A 128 -2.86 -0.27 -5.11
CA LEU A 128 -4.33 -0.20 -4.98
C LEU A 128 -4.99 0.29 -6.27
N LYS A 129 -4.44 1.36 -6.89
CA LYS A 129 -4.93 1.86 -8.17
C LYS A 129 -4.80 0.81 -9.27
N GLY A 130 -3.69 0.10 -9.32
CA GLY A 130 -3.47 -1.01 -10.25
C GLY A 130 -4.45 -2.17 -10.05
N ALA A 131 -4.71 -2.56 -8.81
CA ALA A 131 -5.69 -3.59 -8.47
C ALA A 131 -7.13 -3.17 -8.85
N ASP A 132 -7.48 -1.90 -8.65
CA ASP A 132 -8.79 -1.39 -9.04
C ASP A 132 -8.94 -1.33 -10.57
N LEU A 133 -7.90 -0.91 -11.28
CA LEU A 133 -7.87 -0.91 -12.74
C LEU A 133 -8.01 -2.34 -13.30
N ALA A 134 -7.30 -3.31 -12.74
CA ALA A 134 -7.42 -4.72 -13.12
C ALA A 134 -8.85 -5.26 -12.90
N GLY A 135 -9.49 -4.89 -11.78
CA GLY A 135 -10.90 -5.22 -11.54
C GLY A 135 -11.87 -4.60 -12.55
N LYS A 136 -11.62 -3.36 -12.98
CA LYS A 136 -12.41 -2.69 -14.02
C LYS A 136 -12.23 -3.38 -15.35
N ALA A 137 -10.99 -3.70 -15.72
CA ALA A 137 -10.68 -4.40 -16.96
C ALA A 137 -11.41 -5.75 -17.06
N LEU A 138 -11.40 -6.55 -16.00
CA LEU A 138 -12.13 -7.82 -15.96
C LEU A 138 -13.64 -7.62 -16.12
N THR A 139 -14.22 -6.66 -15.40
CA THR A 139 -15.67 -6.40 -15.45
C THR A 139 -16.11 -5.87 -16.80
N GLU A 140 -15.37 -4.91 -17.36
CA GLU A 140 -15.67 -4.29 -18.65
C GLU A 140 -15.38 -5.24 -19.82
N SER A 141 -14.41 -6.14 -19.74
CA SER A 141 -14.17 -7.18 -20.76
C SER A 141 -15.33 -8.16 -20.93
N LEU A 142 -16.04 -8.47 -19.84
CA LEU A 142 -17.25 -9.29 -19.90
C LEU A 142 -18.39 -8.53 -20.57
N GLY A 143 -18.49 -7.21 -20.33
CA GLY A 143 -19.47 -6.34 -20.98
C GLY A 143 -19.15 -6.09 -22.46
N SER A 144 -17.90 -5.87 -22.82
CA SER A 144 -17.48 -5.54 -24.20
C SER A 144 -17.64 -6.72 -25.15
N ILE A 145 -17.46 -7.96 -24.69
CA ILE A 145 -17.76 -9.17 -25.47
C ILE A 145 -19.26 -9.25 -25.81
N LEU A 146 -20.13 -8.76 -24.92
CA LEU A 146 -21.57 -8.74 -25.12
C LEU A 146 -22.02 -7.55 -26.00
N SER A 147 -21.34 -6.41 -25.92
CA SER A 147 -21.74 -5.16 -26.59
C SER A 147 -21.01 -4.90 -27.92
N GLY A 148 -19.82 -5.47 -28.15
CA GLY A 148 -19.00 -5.28 -29.36
C GLY A 148 -18.03 -4.09 -29.33
N ASP A 149 -18.00 -3.28 -28.26
CA ASP A 149 -17.19 -2.06 -28.15
C ASP A 149 -15.77 -2.30 -27.58
N THR A 150 -14.95 -3.11 -28.26
CA THR A 150 -13.60 -3.44 -27.79
C THR A 150 -12.59 -2.30 -27.92
N ASP A 151 -12.72 -1.44 -28.94
CA ASP A 151 -11.74 -0.42 -29.28
C ASP A 151 -11.75 0.77 -28.31
N GLU A 152 -12.93 1.17 -27.82
CA GLU A 152 -13.06 2.23 -26.82
C GLU A 152 -12.50 1.77 -25.48
N PHE A 153 -12.79 0.51 -25.11
CA PHE A 153 -12.27 -0.11 -23.90
C PHE A 153 -10.73 -0.16 -23.90
N GLU A 154 -10.10 -0.58 -25.01
CA GLU A 154 -8.64 -0.62 -25.13
C GLU A 154 -8.02 0.77 -24.92
N LYS A 155 -8.53 1.80 -25.61
CA LYS A 155 -8.05 3.18 -25.46
C LYS A 155 -8.17 3.70 -24.04
N LYS A 156 -9.29 3.41 -23.37
CA LYS A 156 -9.53 3.80 -21.98
C LYS A 156 -8.54 3.10 -21.04
N MET A 157 -8.31 1.80 -21.22
CA MET A 157 -7.34 1.05 -20.42
C MET A 157 -5.90 1.52 -20.64
N GLU A 158 -5.53 1.85 -21.88
CA GLU A 158 -4.22 2.42 -22.17
C GLU A 158 -4.03 3.78 -21.47
N ALA A 159 -5.05 4.64 -21.50
CA ALA A 159 -5.01 5.94 -20.83
C ALA A 159 -4.90 5.80 -19.30
N GLU A 160 -5.69 4.91 -18.67
CA GLU A 160 -5.59 4.63 -17.23
C GLU A 160 -4.25 3.98 -16.86
N GLY A 161 -3.71 3.12 -17.72
CA GLY A 161 -2.37 2.54 -17.58
C GLY A 161 -1.28 3.61 -17.58
N LYS A 162 -1.30 4.54 -18.54
CA LYS A 162 -0.34 5.67 -18.60
C LYS A 162 -0.43 6.57 -17.36
N LYS A 163 -1.63 6.83 -16.84
CA LYS A 163 -1.80 7.57 -15.57
C LYS A 163 -1.19 6.80 -14.40
N LEU A 164 -1.41 5.49 -14.33
CA LEU A 164 -0.84 4.65 -13.29
C LEU A 164 0.70 4.62 -13.35
N GLU A 165 1.29 4.56 -14.56
CA GLU A 165 2.74 4.68 -14.74
C GLU A 165 3.26 6.03 -14.25
N ALA A 166 2.57 7.13 -14.58
CA ALA A 166 2.94 8.47 -14.09
C ALA A 166 2.83 8.58 -12.55
N ASP A 167 1.80 7.97 -11.95
CA ASP A 167 1.64 7.90 -10.50
C ASP A 167 2.76 7.06 -9.84
N ALA A 168 3.12 5.92 -10.45
CA ALA A 168 4.22 5.08 -10.01
C ALA A 168 5.55 5.85 -10.00
N MET A 169 5.74 6.74 -10.97
CA MET A 169 6.93 7.58 -11.03
C MET A 169 7.07 8.57 -9.87
N GLN A 170 5.98 8.94 -9.21
CA GLN A 170 6.06 9.81 -8.03
C GLN A 170 6.75 9.13 -6.84
N ILE A 171 6.85 7.79 -6.82
CA ILE A 171 7.57 7.06 -5.77
C ILE A 171 9.05 7.49 -5.73
N CYS A 172 9.66 7.80 -6.88
CA CYS A 172 11.06 8.23 -6.95
C CYS A 172 11.34 9.52 -6.16
N ALA A 173 10.35 10.40 -6.01
CA ALA A 173 10.49 11.64 -5.23
C ALA A 173 10.79 11.37 -3.74
N HIS A 174 10.48 10.16 -3.24
CA HIS A 174 10.76 9.77 -1.86
C HIS A 174 12.20 9.30 -1.64
N LEU A 175 12.96 8.95 -2.69
CA LEU A 175 14.30 8.41 -2.53
C LEU A 175 15.31 9.47 -2.07
N GLY A 176 15.20 10.72 -2.54
CA GLY A 176 16.10 11.81 -2.14
C GLY A 176 16.09 12.08 -0.63
N PRO A 177 14.92 12.39 -0.03
CA PRO A 177 14.81 12.55 1.43
C PRO A 177 15.27 11.32 2.23
N MET A 178 15.01 10.12 1.70
CA MET A 178 15.47 8.88 2.30
C MET A 178 17.00 8.77 2.30
N LEU A 179 17.68 9.20 1.24
CA LEU A 179 19.15 9.22 1.16
C LEU A 179 19.73 10.18 2.20
N VAL A 180 19.17 11.37 2.30
CA VAL A 180 19.59 12.37 3.30
C VAL A 180 19.44 11.82 4.72
N ALA A 181 18.32 11.14 5.01
CA ALA A 181 18.10 10.52 6.31
C ALA A 181 19.10 9.36 6.57
N GLN A 182 19.36 8.54 5.55
CA GLN A 182 20.34 7.46 5.60
C GLN A 182 21.73 7.99 5.93
N ASP A 183 22.21 8.98 5.17
CA ASP A 183 23.57 9.54 5.30
C ASP A 183 23.76 10.22 6.65
N LYS A 184 22.74 10.95 7.11
CA LYS A 184 22.73 11.57 8.43
C LYS A 184 22.83 10.53 9.55
N LEU A 185 22.11 9.41 9.44
CA LEU A 185 22.16 8.32 10.40
C LEU A 185 23.49 7.56 10.33
N ALA A 186 24.00 7.28 9.13
CA ALA A 186 25.28 6.62 8.92
C ALA A 186 26.45 7.45 9.46
N ALA A 187 26.37 8.79 9.37
CA ALA A 187 27.39 9.67 9.93
C ALA A 187 27.44 9.64 11.46
N SER A 188 26.28 9.49 12.13
CA SER A 188 26.18 9.53 13.59
C SER A 188 26.24 8.16 14.28
N LEU A 189 25.90 7.08 13.60
CA LEU A 189 25.79 5.72 14.16
C LEU A 189 26.64 4.74 13.33
N PRO A 190 27.90 4.49 13.73
CA PRO A 190 28.83 3.62 12.98
C PRO A 190 28.29 2.22 12.70
N GLU A 191 27.54 1.64 13.64
CA GLU A 191 26.92 0.32 13.55
C GLU A 191 25.86 0.24 12.43
N PHE A 192 25.27 1.36 12.03
CA PHE A 192 24.31 1.43 10.93
C PHE A 192 25.00 1.53 9.55
N LYS A 193 26.26 2.01 9.47
CA LYS A 193 26.95 2.26 8.20
C LYS A 193 26.94 1.08 7.21
N PRO A 194 27.16 -0.18 7.64
CA PRO A 194 27.13 -1.32 6.70
C PRO A 194 25.76 -1.52 6.02
N TYR A 195 24.69 -1.01 6.62
CA TYR A 195 23.32 -1.14 6.14
C TYR A 195 22.86 0.06 5.29
N ALA A 196 23.62 1.17 5.32
CA ALA A 196 23.40 2.36 4.51
C ALA A 196 23.86 2.12 3.06
N THR A 197 23.02 1.43 2.29
CA THR A 197 23.40 0.89 0.97
C THR A 197 22.92 1.73 -0.21
N MET A 198 22.00 2.68 0.01
CA MET A 198 21.52 3.57 -1.03
C MET A 198 22.54 4.65 -1.35
N THR A 199 22.61 5.03 -2.62
CA THR A 199 23.57 5.99 -3.18
C THR A 199 22.86 7.13 -3.91
N GLN A 200 23.61 8.17 -4.29
CA GLN A 200 23.05 9.23 -5.15
C GLN A 200 22.66 8.71 -6.54
N GLU A 201 23.41 7.73 -7.07
CA GLU A 201 23.09 7.08 -8.34
C GLU A 201 21.70 6.42 -8.30
N ASP A 202 21.34 5.81 -7.17
CA ASP A 202 20.01 5.21 -6.96
C ASP A 202 18.88 6.26 -7.07
N VAL A 203 19.11 7.46 -6.53
CA VAL A 203 18.14 8.58 -6.62
C VAL A 203 18.06 9.09 -8.06
N ASP A 204 19.22 9.31 -8.68
CA ASP A 204 19.32 9.88 -10.02
C ASP A 204 18.76 8.93 -11.08
N ASP A 205 18.98 7.63 -10.92
CA ASP A 205 18.52 6.60 -11.86
C ASP A 205 17.08 6.17 -11.64
N CYS A 206 16.47 6.57 -10.52
CA CYS A 206 15.07 6.25 -10.28
C CYS A 206 14.20 6.88 -11.37
N GLY A 207 13.55 6.02 -12.15
CA GLY A 207 12.70 6.44 -13.25
C GLY A 207 13.36 6.55 -14.61
N LYS A 208 14.67 6.30 -14.70
CA LYS A 208 15.32 6.09 -16.00
C LYS A 208 15.03 4.67 -16.49
N ASP A 209 14.93 4.52 -17.81
CA ASP A 209 14.63 3.27 -18.54
C ASP A 209 13.20 2.70 -18.35
N HIS A 210 12.29 3.18 -19.20
CA HIS A 210 10.91 2.68 -19.31
C HIS A 210 10.85 1.50 -20.29
N LYS A 211 11.13 0.28 -19.84
CA LYS A 211 10.57 -0.90 -20.53
C LYS A 211 9.26 -1.23 -19.82
N GLY A 212 8.18 -0.71 -20.41
CA GLY A 212 6.90 -0.45 -19.78
C GLY A 212 6.16 -1.64 -19.17
N ALA A 213 5.07 -1.30 -18.48
CA ALA A 213 3.93 -2.12 -18.04
C ALA A 213 4.18 -3.48 -17.34
N ALA A 214 5.42 -3.87 -17.06
CA ALA A 214 5.70 -5.04 -16.24
C ALA A 214 5.99 -4.57 -14.81
N ALA A 215 4.91 -4.33 -14.05
CA ALA A 215 4.99 -4.16 -12.59
C ALA A 215 5.51 -5.42 -11.85
N PHE A 216 5.75 -6.50 -12.60
CA PHE A 216 6.22 -7.80 -12.15
C PHE A 216 7.29 -8.27 -13.14
N SER A 217 8.43 -8.74 -12.65
CA SER A 217 9.40 -9.42 -13.51
C SER A 217 8.78 -10.69 -14.13
N ASP A 218 9.36 -11.22 -15.19
CA ASP A 218 8.93 -12.52 -15.76
C ASP A 218 8.97 -13.64 -14.70
N GLU A 219 9.90 -13.54 -13.75
CA GLU A 219 10.01 -14.46 -12.62
C GLU A 219 8.84 -14.29 -11.63
N ASP A 220 8.47 -13.05 -11.30
CA ASP A 220 7.31 -12.77 -10.44
C ASP A 220 6.01 -13.24 -11.09
N ARG A 221 5.89 -13.07 -12.41
CA ARG A 221 4.74 -13.57 -13.18
C ARG A 221 4.71 -15.11 -13.17
N ALA A 222 5.85 -15.78 -13.30
CA ALA A 222 5.94 -17.23 -13.22
C ALA A 222 5.54 -17.76 -11.84
N LYS A 223 5.99 -17.11 -10.75
CA LYS A 223 5.61 -17.42 -9.38
C LYS A 223 4.11 -17.22 -9.14
N LEU A 224 3.55 -16.08 -9.53
CA LEU A 224 2.11 -15.81 -9.43
C LEU A 224 1.28 -16.85 -10.21
N GLN A 225 1.70 -17.20 -11.43
CA GLN A 225 1.04 -18.25 -12.20
C GLN A 225 1.10 -19.61 -11.49
N GLN A 226 2.20 -19.90 -10.81
CA GLN A 226 2.35 -21.12 -10.03
C GLN A 226 1.43 -21.11 -8.81
N GLU A 227 1.43 -20.04 -8.02
CA GLU A 227 0.55 -19.87 -6.85
C GLU A 227 -0.94 -19.97 -7.23
N VAL A 228 -1.35 -19.36 -8.35
CA VAL A 228 -2.73 -19.48 -8.85
C VAL A 228 -3.05 -20.91 -9.26
N ARG A 229 -2.14 -21.59 -9.97
CA ARG A 229 -2.34 -23.00 -10.35
C ARG A 229 -2.45 -23.91 -9.13
N ASP A 230 -1.60 -23.70 -8.14
CA ASP A 230 -1.60 -24.48 -6.90
C ASP A 230 -2.87 -24.22 -6.09
N GLY A 231 -3.28 -22.95 -5.96
CA GLY A 231 -4.54 -22.59 -5.32
C GLY A 231 -5.78 -23.18 -6.01
N VAL A 232 -5.82 -23.19 -7.35
CA VAL A 232 -6.89 -23.84 -8.11
C VAL A 232 -6.87 -25.35 -7.89
N ARG A 233 -5.69 -25.98 -7.92
CA ARG A 233 -5.54 -27.42 -7.70
C ARG A 233 -6.01 -27.83 -6.30
N ASP A 234 -5.70 -27.04 -5.28
CA ASP A 234 -6.14 -27.28 -3.91
C ASP A 234 -7.64 -27.05 -3.74
N ALA A 235 -8.22 -26.04 -4.36
CA ALA A 235 -9.67 -25.83 -4.37
C ALA A 235 -10.41 -27.00 -5.04
N VAL A 236 -9.90 -27.51 -6.17
CA VAL A 236 -10.46 -28.68 -6.87
C VAL A 236 -10.32 -29.95 -6.02
N ARG A 237 -9.17 -30.15 -5.36
CA ARG A 237 -8.96 -31.30 -4.47
C ARG A 237 -9.88 -31.25 -3.25
N GLY A 238 -10.05 -30.09 -2.62
CA GLY A 238 -10.98 -29.90 -1.51
C GLY A 238 -12.44 -30.10 -1.92
N GLY A 239 -12.84 -29.63 -3.10
CA GLY A 239 -14.17 -29.87 -3.65
C GLY A 239 -14.43 -31.34 -3.98
N ALA A 240 -13.43 -32.05 -4.51
CA ALA A 240 -13.53 -33.48 -4.78
C ALA A 240 -13.64 -34.31 -3.49
N GLN A 241 -12.94 -33.92 -2.42
CA GLN A 241 -13.03 -34.59 -1.12
C GLN A 241 -14.38 -34.35 -0.43
N ALA A 242 -14.91 -33.12 -0.48
CA ALA A 242 -16.24 -32.79 0.03
C ALA A 242 -17.38 -33.49 -0.74
N ALA A 243 -17.16 -33.83 -2.02
CA ALA A 243 -18.11 -34.59 -2.83
C ALA A 243 -18.09 -36.11 -2.55
N THR A 244 -17.09 -36.61 -1.82
CA THR A 244 -16.94 -38.03 -1.46
C THR A 244 -17.35 -38.37 -0.03
N GLU A 245 -17.68 -37.39 0.81
CA GLU A 245 -18.28 -37.66 2.13
C GLU A 245 -19.74 -38.10 1.96
N PRO A 246 -20.09 -39.35 2.34
CA PRO A 246 -21.49 -39.77 2.35
C PRO A 246 -22.23 -38.96 3.43
N LYS A 247 -23.35 -38.34 3.05
CA LYS A 247 -24.33 -37.80 4.01
C LYS A 247 -24.85 -38.98 4.84
N ASP A 248 -24.36 -39.12 6.07
CA ASP A 248 -24.97 -39.99 7.06
C ASP A 248 -26.36 -39.43 7.42
N THR A 249 -27.38 -39.95 6.74
CA THR A 249 -28.77 -39.89 7.20
C THR A 249 -28.98 -41.03 8.18
N THR A 250 -28.90 -40.74 9.48
CA THR A 250 -29.34 -41.67 10.54
C THR A 250 -30.83 -41.42 10.82
N PRO A 251 -31.65 -42.48 10.98
CA PRO A 251 -33.13 -42.41 10.95
C PRO A 251 -33.80 -41.72 12.14
#